data_AF-A0AAV8ZX98-F1
#
_entry.id   AF-A0AAV8ZX98-F1
#
_cell.length_a   1.000
_cell.length_b   1.000
_cell.length_c   1.000
_cell.angle_alpha   90.00
_cell.angle_beta   90.00
_cell.angle_gamma   90.00
#
_symmetry.space_group_name_H-M   'P 1'
#
loop_
_entity.id
_entity.type
_entity.pdbx_description
1 polymer ?
#
loop_
_entity_poly.entity_id
_entity_poly.type
_entity_poly.pdbx_seq_one_letter_code
_entity_poly.pdbx_strand_id
1 'polypeptide(L)' 'MRSILCIYIACVISYFGAQGAEDELNAVVVIYRHGDRTPVKPYPTDPYRNISFWPVDFGQLTNISKQRLVDRT' A
#
# COMPACT_ATOMS: atom_id res chain seq x y z
N MET A 1 16.82 25.82 46.73
CA MET A 1 15.35 25.87 46.66
C MET A 1 14.84 26.68 45.45
N ARG A 2 15.22 27.96 45.27
CA ARG A 2 14.83 28.76 44.08
C ARG A 2 15.29 28.20 42.73
N SER A 3 16.53 27.69 42.64
CA SER A 3 17.07 27.09 41.40
C SER A 3 16.33 25.81 40.96
N ILE A 4 16.00 24.95 41.93
CA ILE A 4 15.24 23.70 41.68
C ILE A 4 13.83 24.02 41.16
N LEU A 5 13.19 25.05 41.72
CA LEU A 5 11.90 25.54 41.26
C LEU A 5 11.96 26.03 39.82
N CYS A 6 13.00 26.79 39.45
CA CYS A 6 13.18 27.26 38.07
C CYS A 6 13.42 26.11 37.07
N ILE A 7 14.18 25.09 37.47
CA ILE A 7 14.42 23.90 36.63
C ILE A 7 13.12 23.11 36.44
N TYR A 8 12.35 22.93 37.50
CA TYR A 8 11.04 22.27 37.42
C TYR A 8 10.09 23.01 36.48
N ILE A 9 10.00 24.34 36.61
CA ILE A 9 9.19 25.19 35.73
C ILE A 9 9.66 25.10 34.27
N ALA A 10 10.97 25.16 34.03
CA ALA A 10 11.53 25.04 32.68
C ALA A 10 11.22 23.67 32.04
N CYS A 11 11.34 22.58 32.79
CA CYS A 11 10.98 21.23 32.33
C CYS A 11 9.49 21.08 32.02
N VAL A 12 8.62 21.71 32.82
CA VAL A 12 7.17 21.69 32.57
C VAL A 12 6.85 22.47 31.30
N ILE A 13 7.43 23.66 31.11
CA ILE A 13 7.23 24.49 29.91
C ILE A 13 7.72 23.76 28.65
N SER A 14 8.88 23.11 28.68
CA SER A 14 9.39 22.38 27.53
C SER A 14 8.55 21.14 27.19
N TYR A 15 7.98 20.45 28.19
CA TYR A 15 7.06 19.32 27.98
C TYR A 15 5.77 19.76 27.28
N PHE A 16 5.16 20.86 27.75
CA PHE A 16 3.93 21.40 27.13
C PHE A 16 4.18 22.06 25.76
N GLY A 17 5.37 22.62 25.53
CA GLY A 17 5.75 23.20 24.24
C GLY A 17 6.13 22.19 23.16
N ALA A 18 6.31 20.91 23.53
CA ALA A 18 6.66 19.81 22.62
C ALA A 18 5.44 19.11 22.00
N GLN A 19 4.22 19.64 22.19
CA GLN A 19 3.03 19.14 21.51
C GLN A 19 3.15 19.47 20.02
N GLY A 20 3.76 18.57 19.25
CA GLY A 20 3.83 18.66 17.79
C GLY A 20 2.44 18.62 17.18
N ALA A 21 2.28 19.24 16.01
CA ALA A 21 1.06 19.07 15.23
C ALA A 21 0.92 17.58 14.86
N GLU A 22 -0.22 16.98 15.19
CA GLU A 22 -0.58 15.63 14.75
C GLU A 22 -0.95 15.72 13.26
N ASP A 23 -0.24 14.99 12.41
CA ASP A 23 -0.58 14.92 10.98
C ASP A 23 -1.85 14.06 10.80
N GLU A 24 -2.92 14.68 10.30
CA GLU A 24 -4.19 14.00 10.01
C GLU A 24 -4.29 13.62 8.53
N LEU A 25 -4.44 12.33 8.24
CA LEU A 25 -4.67 11.83 6.89
C LEU A 25 -6.14 12.04 6.49
N ASN A 26 -6.42 13.12 5.77
CA ASN A 26 -7.78 13.45 5.36
C ASN A 26 -8.32 12.56 4.22
N ALA A 27 -7.49 12.25 3.21
CA ALA A 27 -7.89 11.39 2.09
C ALA A 27 -6.70 10.78 1.35
N VAL A 28 -6.91 9.59 0.76
CA VAL A 28 -5.98 8.93 -0.16
C VAL A 28 -6.72 8.52 -1.42
N VAL A 29 -6.15 8.81 -2.58
CA VAL A 29 -6.64 8.35 -3.89
C VAL A 29 -5.57 7.48 -4.53
N VAL A 30 -5.92 6.25 -4.88
CA VAL A 30 -5.00 5.29 -5.50
C VAL A 30 -5.53 4.89 -6.87
N ILE A 31 -4.70 5.05 -7.90
CA ILE A 31 -4.95 4.55 -9.25
C ILE A 31 -3.95 3.44 -9.49
N TYR A 32 -4.45 2.22 -9.70
CA TYR A 32 -3.60 1.07 -10.01
C TYR A 32 -4.21 0.25 -11.15
N ARG A 33 -3.32 -0.41 -11.89
CA ARG A 33 -3.72 -1.37 -12.91
C ARG A 33 -4.14 -2.68 -12.25
N HIS A 34 -5.05 -3.41 -12.89
CA HIS A 34 -5.29 -4.81 -12.54
C HIS A 34 -3.98 -5.64 -12.51
N GLY A 35 -3.92 -6.69 -11.70
CA GLY A 35 -2.79 -7.62 -11.67
C GLY A 35 -2.70 -8.50 -12.93
N ASP A 36 -1.72 -9.40 -12.97
CA ASP A 36 -1.41 -10.22 -14.16
C ASP A 36 -2.60 -11.11 -14.57
N ARG A 37 -3.03 -10.95 -15.83
CA ARG A 37 -4.10 -11.75 -16.46
C ARG A 37 -3.54 -12.65 -17.54
N THR A 38 -4.24 -13.74 -17.83
CA THR A 38 -4.03 -14.51 -19.07
C THR A 38 -4.51 -13.71 -20.29
N PRO A 39 -4.01 -14.01 -21.50
CA PRO A 39 -4.44 -13.32 -22.72
C PRO A 39 -5.97 -13.34 -22.85
N VAL A 40 -6.56 -12.24 -23.30
CA VAL A 40 -8.02 -12.19 -23.52
C VAL A 40 -8.40 -12.89 -24.81
N LYS A 41 -7.59 -12.67 -25.86
CA LYS A 41 -7.77 -13.28 -27.17
C LYS A 41 -6.40 -13.49 -27.82
N PRO A 42 -5.94 -14.73 -28.00
CA PRO A 42 -4.72 -15.02 -28.76
C PRO A 42 -4.93 -14.69 -30.24
N TYR A 43 -3.88 -14.19 -30.90
CA TYR A 43 -3.88 -13.93 -32.34
C TYR A 43 -3.83 -15.24 -33.15
N PRO A 44 -4.17 -15.28 -34.46
CA PRO A 44 -4.39 -16.53 -35.22
C PRO A 44 -3.20 -17.49 -35.40
N THR A 45 -1.97 -17.05 -35.18
CA THR A 45 -0.75 -17.88 -35.26
C THR A 45 0.00 -17.99 -33.94
N ASP A 46 -0.63 -17.60 -32.83
CA ASP A 46 -0.08 -17.70 -31.48
C ASP A 46 0.27 -19.15 -31.11
N PRO A 47 1.56 -19.46 -30.85
CA PRO A 47 1.99 -20.80 -30.43
C PRO A 47 1.42 -21.19 -29.05
N TYR A 48 0.96 -20.23 -28.25
CA TYR A 48 0.38 -20.45 -26.91
C TYR A 48 -1.16 -20.27 -26.90
N ARG A 49 -1.83 -20.40 -28.06
CA ARG A 49 -3.30 -20.31 -28.14
C ARG A 49 -4.03 -21.37 -27.31
N ASN A 50 -3.41 -22.53 -27.08
CA ASN A 50 -4.06 -23.57 -26.31
C ASN A 50 -4.18 -23.15 -24.83
N ILE A 51 -5.39 -23.25 -24.29
CA ILE A 51 -5.69 -22.92 -22.89
C ILE A 51 -4.84 -23.74 -21.91
N SER A 52 -4.39 -24.94 -22.31
CA SER A 52 -3.52 -25.79 -21.49
C SER A 52 -2.16 -25.16 -21.14
N PHE A 53 -1.72 -24.12 -21.87
CA PHE A 53 -0.50 -23.39 -21.56
C PHE A 53 -0.68 -22.34 -20.45
N TRP A 54 -1.91 -22.09 -20.01
CA TRP A 54 -2.24 -21.02 -19.08
C TRP A 54 -2.78 -21.57 -17.77
N PRO A 55 -2.46 -20.93 -16.63
CA PRO A 55 -2.85 -21.43 -15.31
C PRO A 55 -4.33 -21.20 -14.97
N VAL A 56 -5.02 -20.35 -15.73
CA VAL A 56 -6.44 -20.01 -15.59
C VAL A 56 -7.02 -19.72 -16.98
N ASP A 57 -8.34 -19.65 -17.09
CA ASP A 57 -9.02 -19.30 -18.34
C ASP A 57 -8.59 -17.95 -18.90
N PHE A 58 -8.79 -17.75 -20.20
CA PHE A 58 -8.44 -16.50 -20.88
C PHE A 58 -9.12 -15.27 -20.29
N GLY A 59 -8.34 -14.18 -20.19
CA GLY A 59 -8.77 -12.91 -19.62
C GLY A 59 -8.97 -12.92 -18.11
N GLN A 60 -8.63 -14.00 -17.39
CA GLN A 60 -8.77 -14.08 -15.93
C GLN A 60 -7.51 -13.61 -15.21
N LEU A 61 -7.69 -13.11 -13.98
CA LEU A 61 -6.60 -12.75 -13.08
C LEU A 61 -5.93 -14.00 -12.51
N THR A 62 -4.61 -14.09 -12.56
CA THR A 62 -3.87 -15.25 -12.05
C THR A 62 -3.93 -15.33 -10.52
N ASN A 63 -3.89 -16.54 -9.94
CA ASN A 63 -3.87 -16.72 -8.49
C ASN A 63 -2.68 -16.03 -7.82
N ILE A 64 -1.52 -16.05 -8.47
CA ILE A 64 -0.30 -15.36 -8.01
C ILE A 64 -0.55 -13.85 -7.89
N SER A 65 -1.15 -13.24 -8.91
CA SER A 65 -1.41 -11.80 -8.88
C SER A 65 -2.49 -11.39 -7.86
N LYS A 66 -3.49 -12.26 -7.60
CA LYS A 66 -4.47 -12.06 -6.53
C LYS A 66 -3.79 -12.02 -5.16
N GLN A 67 -2.91 -12.99 -4.88
CA GLN A 67 -2.15 -13.03 -3.63
C GLN A 67 -1.27 -11.79 -3.46
N ARG A 68 -0.51 -11.42 -4.50
CA ARG A 68 0.33 -10.20 -4.47
C ARG A 68 -0.44 -8.89 -4.28
N LEU A 69 -1.72 -8.84 -4.65
CA LEU A 69 -2.56 -7.66 -4.41
C LEU A 69 -2.99 -7.61 -2.94
N VAL A 70 -3.38 -8.76 -2.40
CA VAL A 70 -3.72 -8.91 -0.98
C VAL A 70 -2.50 -8.60 -0.10
N ASP A 71 -1.32 -9.13 -0.43
CA ASP A 71 -0.10 -8.90 0.37
C ASP A 71 0.40 -7.44 0.35
N ARG A 72 -0.08 -6.63 -0.61
CA ARG A 72 0.29 -5.22 -0.76
C ARG A 72 -0.72 -4.24 -0.16
N THR A 73 -1.85 -4.74 0.33
CA THR A 73 -2.92 -3.95 0.94
C THR A 73 -2.99 -4.25 2.43
#